data_AF-A0A0P9U0V2-F1
#
_entry.id   AF-A0A0P9U0V2-F1
#
_cell.length_a   1.000
_cell.length_b   1.000
_cell.length_c   1.000
_cell.angle_alpha   90.00
_cell.angle_beta   90.00
_cell.angle_gamma   90.00
#
_symmetry.space_group_name_H-M   'P 1'
#
loop_
_entity.id
_entity.type
_entity.pdbx_description
1 polymer ?
#
loop_
_entity_poly.entity_id
_entity_poly.type
_entity_poly.pdbx_seq_one_letter_code
_entity_poly.pdbx_strand_id
1 'polypeptide(L)' 'MDNPFQMITDTFHPDYRVNLSIQGLDGSIMLTLSNECGVVAKRLISAAQRNAMTRNACASL' A
#
# COMPACT_ATOMS: atom_id res chain seq x y z
N MET A 1 -15.91 -8.22 2.97
CA MET A 1 -15.53 -7.09 2.09
C MET A 1 -14.03 -6.90 2.24
N ASP A 2 -13.25 -7.36 1.27
CA ASP A 2 -11.80 -7.27 1.29
C ASP A 2 -11.35 -5.82 1.05
N ASN A 3 -11.06 -5.12 2.13
CA ASN A 3 -10.44 -3.80 2.04
C ASN A 3 -8.96 -4.02 1.63
N PRO A 4 -8.52 -3.53 0.45
CA PRO A 4 -7.15 -3.72 -0.01
C PRO A 4 -6.11 -3.17 0.97
N PHE A 5 -6.45 -2.14 1.76
CA PHE A 5 -5.57 -1.63 2.80
C PHE A 5 -5.38 -2.61 3.96
N GLN A 6 -6.42 -3.35 4.33
CA GLN A 6 -6.33 -4.38 5.35
C GLN A 6 -5.51 -5.56 4.85
N MET A 7 -5.73 -6.00 3.61
CA MET A 7 -4.94 -7.08 3.02
C MET A 7 -3.44 -6.74 2.99
N ILE A 8 -3.07 -5.51 2.59
CA ILE A 8 -1.68 -5.05 2.62
C ILE A 8 -1.16 -5.01 4.06
N THR A 9 -1.97 -4.50 4.99
CA THR A 9 -1.57 -4.44 6.40
C THR A 9 -1.32 -5.85 6.93
N ASP A 10 -2.28 -6.77 6.85
CA ASP A 10 -2.15 -8.14 7.34
C ASP A 10 -0.98 -8.91 6.70
N THR A 11 -0.69 -8.66 5.41
CA THR A 11 0.42 -9.32 4.71
C THR A 11 1.79 -8.86 5.21
N PHE A 12 1.95 -7.56 5.51
CA PHE A 12 3.27 -6.98 5.83
C PHE A 12 3.47 -6.67 7.31
N HIS A 13 2.42 -6.60 8.11
CA HIS A 13 2.46 -6.27 9.54
C HIS A 13 3.33 -7.19 10.41
N PRO A 14 3.53 -8.50 10.11
CA PRO A 14 4.42 -9.35 10.90
C PRO A 14 5.87 -8.88 10.90
N ASP A 15 6.36 -8.41 9.75
CA ASP A 15 7.78 -8.10 9.52
C ASP A 15 8.05 -6.60 9.35
N TYR A 16 7.01 -5.83 9.02
CA TYR A 16 7.12 -4.43 8.66
C TYR A 16 6.05 -3.57 9.33
N ARG A 17 6.47 -2.37 9.74
CA ARG A 17 5.57 -1.27 10.03
C ARG A 17 5.00 -0.72 8.74
N VAL A 18 3.68 -0.81 8.62
CA VAL A 18 2.92 -0.30 7.48
C VAL A 18 2.43 1.11 7.82
N ASN A 19 2.80 2.11 7.00
CA ASN A 19 2.29 3.46 7.10
C ASN A 19 1.59 3.87 5.80
N LEU A 20 0.37 4.39 5.93
CA LEU A 20 -0.46 4.85 4.82
C LEU A 20 -0.81 6.32 5.06
N SER A 21 -0.29 7.23 4.24
CA SER A 21 -0.57 8.67 4.34
C SER A 21 -1.28 9.19 3.10
N ILE A 22 -2.28 10.05 3.29
CA ILE A 22 -2.96 10.73 2.18
C ILE A 22 -2.08 11.91 1.74
N GLN A 23 -1.72 11.95 0.45
CA GLN A 23 -0.78 12.95 -0.09
C GLN A 23 -1.47 14.12 -0.80
N GLY A 24 -2.75 14.00 -1.19
CA GLY A 24 -3.45 15.07 -1.88
C GLY A 24 -4.95 14.86 -1.98
N LEU A 25 -5.65 15.91 -2.42
CA LEU A 25 -7.12 15.93 -2.58
C LEU A 25 -7.62 14.96 -3.66
N ASP A 26 -6.74 14.55 -4.58
CA ASP A 26 -6.99 13.48 -5.56
C ASP A 26 -7.13 12.09 -4.91
N GLY A 27 -6.87 12.00 -3.60
CA GLY A 27 -6.92 10.75 -2.86
C GLY A 27 -5.77 9.84 -3.21
N SER A 28 -4.60 10.37 -3.57
CA SER A 28 -3.38 9.56 -3.65
C SER A 28 -2.90 9.19 -2.24
N ILE A 29 -2.43 7.96 -2.08
CA ILE A 29 -1.95 7.43 -0.81
C ILE A 29 -0.49 7.03 -0.98
N MET A 30 0.36 7.46 -0.05
CA MET A 30 1.72 6.92 0.06
C MET A 30 1.69 5.72 0.99
N LEU A 31 2.07 4.56 0.46
CA LEU A 31 2.41 3.38 1.26
C LEU A 31 3.90 3.44 1.58
N THR A 32 4.24 3.35 2.86
CA THR A 32 5.60 3.20 3.34
C THR A 32 5.69 1.95 4.20
N LEU A 33 6.63 1.07 3.86
CA LEU A 33 7.02 -0.09 4.66
C LEU A 33 8.36 0.20 5.30
N SER A 34 8.44 0.03 6.61
CA SER A 34 9.67 0.20 7.36
C SER A 34 9.86 -0.89 8.40
N ASN A 35 11.11 -1.16 8.75
CA ASN A 35 11.49 -2.02 9.85
C ASN A 35 12.55 -1.31 10.71
N GLU A 36 13.19 -2.05 11.60
CA GLU A 36 14.27 -1.54 12.46
C GLU A 36 15.48 -0.98 11.70
N CYS A 37 15.70 -1.39 10.44
CA CYS A 37 16.76 -0.85 9.60
C CYS A 37 16.37 0.44 8.85
N GLY A 38 15.08 0.83 8.90
CA GLY A 38 14.56 2.02 8.23
C GLY A 38 13.51 1.70 7.18
N VAL A 39 13.36 2.58 6.18
CA VAL A 39 12.36 2.43 5.12
C VAL A 39 12.86 1.44 4.07
N VAL A 40 12.14 0.33 3.88
CA VAL A 40 12.47 -0.72 2.92
C VAL A 40 11.73 -0.57 1.60
N ALA A 41 10.54 0.04 1.63
CA ALA A 41 9.77 0.32 0.43
C ALA A 41 8.88 1.55 0.63
N LYS A 42 8.73 2.31 -0.45
CA LYS A 42 7.84 3.47 -0.50
C LYS A 42 7.20 3.56 -1.87
N ARG A 43 5.87 3.60 -1.93
CA ARG A 43 5.11 3.61 -3.18
C ARG A 43 3.92 4.57 -3.10
N LEU A 44 3.82 5.46 -4.07
CA LEU A 44 2.64 6.28 -4.28
C LEU A 44 1.58 5.43 -5.00
N ILE A 45 0.39 5.34 -4.42
CA ILE A 45 -0.77 4.65 -4.95
C ILE A 45 -1.80 5.71 -5.33
N SER A 46 -2.00 5.93 -6.62
CA SER A 46 -3.03 6.84 -7.12
C SER A 46 -4.42 6.23 -6.95
N ALA A 47 -5.47 7.06 -6.96
CA ALA A 47 -6.85 6.59 -6.84
C ALA A 47 -7.23 5.55 -7.92
N ALA A 48 -6.73 5.71 -9.15
CA ALA A 48 -6.92 4.75 -10.23
C ALA A 48 -6.27 3.38 -9.94
N GLN A 49 -5.08 3.37 -9.34
CA GLN A 49 -4.37 2.13 -8.97
C GLN A 49 -5.05 1.42 -7.80
N ARG A 50 -5.55 2.17 -6.81
CA ARG A 50 -6.38 1.63 -5.72
C ARG A 50 -7.59 0.86 -6.29
N ASN A 51 -8.32 1.47 -7.20
CA ASN A 51 -9.52 0.86 -7.80
C ASN A 51 -9.18 -0.33 -8.73
N ALA A 52 -7.96 -0.34 -9.30
CA ALA A 52 -7.47 -1.43 -10.14
C ALA A 52 -6.98 -2.65 -9.34
N MET A 53 -6.63 -2.51 -8.05
CA MET A 53 -6.20 -3.66 -7.22
C MET A 53 -7.26 -4.75 -7.13
N THR A 54 -8.54 -4.40 -7.23
CA THR A 54 -9.65 -5.38 -7.25
C THR A 54 -9.76 -6.14 -8.57
N ARG A 55 -9.09 -5.69 -9.65
CA ARG A 55 -9.34 -6.22 -11.00
C ARG A 55 -8.15 -6.90 -11.69
N ASN A 56 -6.89 -6.69 -11.27
CA ASN A 56 -5.72 -7.42 -11.81
C ASN A 56 -4.49 -7.25 -10.88
N ALA A 57 -4.30 -8.14 -9.90
CA ALA A 57 -3.05 -8.26 -9.15
C ALA A 57 -2.15 -9.40 -9.68
N CYS A 58 -2.25 -9.70 -10.97
CA CYS A 58 -1.38 -10.65 -11.67
C CYS A 58 -0.84 -10.00 -12.94
N ALA A 59 0.06 -9.01 -12.79
CA ALA A 59 0.96 -8.60 -13.87
C ALA A 59 2.06 -7.72 -13.27
N SER A 60 3.30 -8.13 -13.48
CA SER A 60 4.56 -7.42 -13.17
C SER A 60 5.16 -7.73 -11.79
N LEU A 61 5.62 -8.98 -11.64
CA LEU A 61 6.92 -9.29 -11.03
C LEU A 61 7.98 -9.26 -12.14
#